data_AF-A0A243QEY6-F1
#
_entry.id   AF-A0A243QEY6-F1
#
_cell.length_a   1.000
_cell.length_b   1.000
_cell.length_c   1.000
_cell.angle_alpha   90.00
_cell.angle_beta   90.00
_cell.angle_gamma   90.00
#
_symmetry.space_group_name_H-M   'P 1'
#
loop_
_entity.id
_entity.type
_entity.pdbx_description
1 polymer ?
#
loop_
_entity_poly.entity_id
_entity_poly.type
_entity_poly.pdbx_seq_one_letter_code
_entity_poly.pdbx_strand_id
1 'polypeptide(L)'
;MTNALHDTRNDVAREMARYLEQWAPFGGGDDEIFTTFGVSPSVFYSRLVHSLRVDPSLVVAHDVDKLIAYCVRKAGIAADAHAR
;
A
#
# COMPACT_ATOMS: atom_id res chain seq x y z
N MET A 1 -9.10 24.88 -12.27
CA MET A 1 -7.64 24.63 -12.22
C MET A 1 -7.34 23.72 -11.02
N THR A 2 -7.58 22.41 -11.14
CA THR A 2 -7.52 21.44 -10.01
C THR A 2 -6.71 20.16 -10.32
N ASN A 3 -5.96 20.12 -11.43
CA ASN A 3 -5.41 18.86 -11.95
C ASN A 3 -4.11 18.38 -11.25
N ALA A 4 -3.25 19.27 -10.78
CA ALA A 4 -1.91 18.90 -10.29
C ALA A 4 -1.93 18.09 -8.97
N LEU A 5 -2.85 18.38 -8.04
CA LEU A 5 -2.95 17.69 -6.75
C LEU A 5 -3.56 16.28 -6.87
N HIS A 6 -4.37 16.04 -7.90
CA HIS A 6 -4.98 14.73 -8.17
C HIS A 6 -3.96 13.81 -8.84
N ASP A 7 -3.16 14.37 -9.75
CA ASP A 7 -2.10 13.70 -10.48
C ASP A 7 -1.03 13.12 -9.53
N THR A 8 -0.46 13.96 -8.65
CA THR A 8 0.56 13.52 -7.68
C THR A 8 0.07 12.44 -6.72
N ARG A 9 -1.22 12.48 -6.34
CA ARG A 9 -1.80 11.49 -5.42
C ARG A 9 -1.94 10.12 -6.08
N ASN A 10 -2.32 10.11 -7.36
CA ASN A 10 -2.43 8.88 -8.13
C ASN A 10 -1.04 8.31 -8.44
N ASP A 11 -0.03 9.16 -8.66
CA ASP A 11 1.35 8.71 -8.85
C ASP A 11 1.90 8.05 -7.59
N VAL A 12 1.73 8.66 -6.42
CA VAL A 12 2.14 8.05 -5.14
C VAL A 12 1.41 6.72 -4.92
N ALA A 13 0.10 6.65 -5.18
CA ALA A 13 -0.65 5.40 -5.04
C ALA A 13 -0.11 4.29 -5.98
N ARG A 14 0.26 4.65 -7.22
CA ARG A 14 0.85 3.73 -8.18
C ARG A 14 2.24 3.26 -7.77
N GLU A 15 3.06 4.13 -7.19
CA GLU A 15 4.36 3.76 -6.65
C GLU A 15 4.23 2.82 -5.45
N MET A 16 3.33 3.13 -4.52
CA MET A 16 3.02 2.25 -3.38
C MET A 16 2.52 0.88 -3.86
N ALA A 17 1.69 0.84 -4.91
CA ALA A 17 1.18 -0.40 -5.49
C ALA A 17 2.28 -1.25 -6.13
N ARG A 18 3.18 -0.64 -6.91
CA ARG A 18 4.35 -1.32 -7.49
C ARG A 18 5.26 -1.90 -6.43
N TYR A 19 5.51 -1.13 -5.37
CA TYR A 19 6.30 -1.58 -4.23
C TYR A 19 5.62 -2.78 -3.55
N LEU A 20 4.31 -2.73 -3.32
CA LEU A 20 3.56 -3.86 -2.78
C LEU A 20 3.72 -5.12 -3.65
N GLU A 21 3.56 -5.04 -4.97
CA GLU A 21 3.68 -6.19 -5.86
C GLU A 21 5.07 -6.80 -5.86
N GLN A 22 6.10 -5.96 -5.81
CA GLN A 22 7.48 -6.39 -5.77
C GLN A 22 7.79 -7.20 -4.49
N TRP A 23 7.25 -6.77 -3.34
CA TRP A 23 7.66 -7.29 -2.04
C TRP A 23 6.66 -8.27 -1.40
N ALA A 24 5.39 -8.27 -1.80
CA ALA A 24 4.37 -9.16 -1.24
C ALA A 24 4.74 -10.66 -1.30
N PRO A 25 5.36 -11.19 -2.37
CA PRO A 25 5.79 -12.60 -2.42
C PRO A 25 6.84 -12.96 -1.36
N PHE A 26 7.59 -11.98 -0.86
CA PHE A 26 8.67 -12.18 0.11
C PHE A 26 8.25 -11.86 1.56
N GLY A 27 6.96 -11.61 1.80
CA GLY A 27 6.41 -11.29 3.13
C GLY A 27 6.21 -9.78 3.39
N GLY A 28 6.65 -8.93 2.47
CA GLY A 28 6.56 -7.46 2.55
C GLY A 28 7.93 -6.79 2.55
N GLY A 29 7.91 -5.46 2.60
CA GLY A 29 9.11 -4.61 2.65
C GLY A 29 9.08 -3.64 3.83
N ASP A 30 8.47 -4.06 4.94
CA ASP A 30 8.05 -3.20 6.05
C ASP A 30 9.16 -2.28 6.58
N ASP A 31 10.38 -2.80 6.69
CA ASP A 31 11.54 -2.08 7.23
C ASP A 31 11.93 -0.87 6.36
N GLU A 32 11.64 -0.94 5.06
CA GLU A 32 11.98 0.11 4.10
C GLU A 32 10.78 1.01 3.76
N ILE A 33 9.59 0.72 4.29
CA ILE A 33 8.39 1.53 4.00
C ILE A 33 8.56 2.96 4.52
N PHE A 34 9.10 3.11 5.74
CA PHE A 34 9.27 4.44 6.33
C PHE A 34 10.31 5.27 5.59
N THR A 35 11.46 4.67 5.25
CA THR A 35 12.53 5.32 4.50
C THR A 35 12.09 5.69 3.07
N THR A 36 11.25 4.86 2.44
CA THR A 36 10.80 5.06 1.05
C THR A 36 9.62 6.03 0.94
N PHE A 37 8.61 5.92 1.82
CA PHE A 37 7.33 6.63 1.68
C PHE A 37 7.03 7.62 2.81
N GLY A 38 7.87 7.71 3.83
CA GLY A 38 7.69 8.62 4.96
C GLY A 38 6.46 8.32 5.82
N VAL A 39 5.92 7.10 5.74
CA VAL A 39 4.76 6.64 6.52
C VAL A 39 5.06 5.34 7.25
N SER A 40 4.32 5.07 8.32
CA SER A 40 4.44 3.77 8.99
C SER A 40 3.89 2.64 8.12
N PRO A 41 4.34 1.38 8.32
CA PRO A 41 3.79 0.21 7.61
C PRO A 41 2.27 0.10 7.71
N SER A 42 1.68 0.33 8.89
CA SER A 42 0.21 0.27 9.06
C SER A 42 -0.51 1.29 8.17
N VAL A 43 0.00 2.52 8.10
CA VAL A 43 -0.57 3.58 7.24
C VAL A 43 -0.37 3.25 5.76
N PHE A 44 0.79 2.73 5.37
CA PHE A 44 1.07 2.28 4.01
C PHE A 44 0.05 1.23 3.54
N TYR A 45 -0.13 0.16 4.31
CA TYR A 45 -1.05 -0.91 3.96
C TYR A 45 -2.51 -0.44 3.98
N SER A 46 -2.90 0.41 4.93
CA SER A 46 -4.26 0.97 4.99
C SER A 46 -4.59 1.84 3.78
N ARG A 47 -3.63 2.66 3.32
CA ARG A 47 -3.78 3.48 2.10
C ARG A 47 -3.99 2.58 0.87
N LEU A 48 -3.18 1.52 0.75
CA LEU A 48 -3.32 0.57 -0.36
C LEU A 48 -4.64 -0.18 -0.36
N VAL A 49 -5.17 -0.58 0.80
CA VAL A 49 -6.52 -1.16 0.87
C VAL A 49 -7.56 -0.23 0.27
N HIS A 50 -7.50 1.06 0.59
CA HIS A 50 -8.42 2.04 0.02
C HIS A 50 -8.19 2.23 -1.48
N SER A 51 -6.94 2.48 -1.91
CA SER A 51 -6.60 2.69 -3.31
C SER A 51 -6.97 1.52 -4.19
N LEU A 52 -6.69 0.28 -3.80
CA LEU A 52 -7.01 -0.92 -4.58
C LEU A 52 -8.51 -1.22 -4.66
N ARG A 53 -9.30 -0.82 -3.65
CA ARG A 53 -10.76 -0.93 -3.69
C ARG A 53 -11.39 0.09 -4.64
N VAL A 54 -10.78 1.27 -4.77
CA VAL A 54 -11.24 2.34 -5.65
C VAL A 54 -10.77 2.09 -7.09
N ASP A 55 -9.52 1.69 -7.26
CA ASP A 55 -8.89 1.42 -8.55
C ASP A 55 -8.03 0.14 -8.49
N PRO A 56 -8.63 -1.02 -8.81
CA PRO A 56 -7.91 -2.29 -8.91
C PRO A 56 -6.82 -2.31 -9.98
N SER A 57 -6.84 -1.37 -10.95
CA SER A 57 -5.87 -1.34 -12.05
C SER A 57 -4.49 -0.81 -11.66
N LEU A 58 -4.33 -0.34 -10.42
CA LEU A 58 -3.05 0.10 -9.87
C LEU A 58 -2.03 -1.03 -9.75
N VAL A 59 -2.48 -2.28 -9.76
CA VAL A 59 -1.65 -3.50 -9.70
C VAL A 59 -1.90 -4.35 -10.95
N VAL A 60 -0.87 -5.11 -11.35
CA VAL A 60 -0.93 -6.08 -12.44
C VAL A 60 -1.34 -7.47 -11.93
N ALA A 61 -1.33 -7.68 -10.61
CA ALA A 61 -1.71 -8.93 -9.96
C ALA A 61 -3.07 -9.48 -10.44
N HIS A 62 -3.09 -10.75 -10.84
CA HIS A 62 -4.30 -11.44 -11.30
C HIS A 62 -5.38 -11.62 -10.21
N ASP A 63 -5.02 -11.48 -8.93
CA ASP A 63 -5.93 -11.69 -7.79
C ASP A 63 -5.81 -10.52 -6.80
N VAL A 64 -6.44 -9.40 -7.17
CA VAL A 64 -6.41 -8.16 -6.39
C VAL A 64 -7.05 -8.36 -5.01
N ASP A 65 -8.06 -9.21 -4.89
CA ASP A 65 -8.72 -9.50 -3.60
C ASP A 65 -7.77 -10.18 -2.62
N LYS A 66 -6.92 -11.11 -3.08
CA LYS A 66 -5.84 -11.67 -2.24
C LYS A 66 -4.85 -10.61 -1.81
N LEU A 67 -4.50 -9.67 -2.69
CA LEU A 67 -3.60 -8.57 -2.37
C LEU A 67 -4.21 -7.64 -1.30
N ILE A 68 -5.48 -7.27 -1.45
CA ILE A 68 -6.24 -6.48 -0.47
C ILE A 68 -6.27 -7.21 0.88
N ALA A 69 -6.59 -8.51 0.89
CA ALA A 69 -6.60 -9.30 2.11
C ALA A 69 -5.22 -9.35 2.80
N TYR A 70 -4.15 -9.44 2.02
CA TYR A 70 -2.78 -9.34 2.53
C TYR A 70 -2.52 -7.98 3.20
N CYS A 71 -2.88 -6.87 2.55
CA CYS A 71 -2.73 -5.52 3.12
C CYS A 71 -3.55 -5.34 4.41
N VAL A 72 -4.80 -5.83 4.46
CA VAL A 72 -5.64 -5.76 5.66
C VAL A 72 -4.95 -6.46 6.85
N ARG A 73 -4.39 -7.66 6.64
CA ARG A 73 -3.68 -8.38 7.71
C ARG A 73 -2.46 -7.60 8.20
N LYS A 74 -1.65 -7.09 7.27
CA LYS A 74 -0.42 -6.35 7.61
C LYS A 74 -0.70 -5.02 8.31
N ALA A 75 -1.78 -4.33 7.93
CA ALA A 75 -2.21 -3.10 8.59
C ALA A 75 -2.52 -3.32 10.08
N GLY A 76 -3.14 -4.46 10.43
CA GLY A 76 -3.43 -4.85 11.81
C GLY A 76 -2.18 -5.26 12.60
N ILE A 77 -1.32 -6.10 12.02
CA ILE A 77 -0.07 -6.55 12.68
C ILE A 77 0.82 -5.36 13.09
N ALA A 78 0.98 -4.39 12.19
CA ALA A 78 1.79 -3.21 12.45
C ALA A 78 1.15 -2.26 13.48
N ALA A 79 -0.19 -2.19 13.53
CA ALA A 79 -0.90 -1.42 14.55
C ALA A 79 -0.70 -2.03 15.95
N ASP A 80 -0.79 -3.36 16.05
CA ASP A 80 -0.58 -4.09 17.31
C ASP A 80 0.88 -3.98 17.80
N ALA A 81 1.85 -3.99 16.89
CA ALA A 81 3.26 -3.82 17.22
C ALA A 81 3.58 -2.42 17.79
N HIS A 82 2.82 -1.39 17.43
CA HIS A 82 3.01 -0.03 17.93
C HIS A 82 2.31 0.24 19.26
N ALA A 83 1.35 -0.60 19.65
CA ALA A 83 0.57 -0.44 20.89
C ALA A 83 1.21 -1.10 22.14
N ARG A 84 2.40 -1.70 21.99
CA ARG A 84 3.14 -2.43 23.05
C ARG A 84 4.37 -1.65 23.48
#